data_AF-A0A3N5VHC1-F1
#
_entry.id   AF-A0A3N5VHC1-F1
#
_cell.length_a   1.000
_cell.length_b   1.000
_cell.length_c   1.000
_cell.angle_alpha   90.00
_cell.angle_beta   90.00
_cell.angle_gamma   90.00
#
_symmetry.space_group_name_H-M   'P 1'
#
loop_
_entity.id
_entity.type
_entity.pdbx_description
1 polymer ?
#
loop_
_entity_poly.entity_id
_entity_poly.type
_entity_poly.pdbx_seq_one_letter_code
_entity_poly.pdbx_strand_id
1 'polypeptide(L)' 'TPEDVIKDRHFRAREFFVEVCHPDAGCVTQPGSPFRMTETPWHIRRCAPRLGQHNEEIYGGMLGLSKEELMVLREQGVI' A
#
# COMPACT_ATOMS: atom_id res chain seq x y z
N THR A 1 -21.55 16.29 -2.85
CA THR A 1 -20.20 16.52 -3.41
C THR A 1 -19.22 15.54 -2.80
N PRO A 2 -17.98 15.37 -3.32
CA PRO A 2 -16.97 14.55 -2.66
C PRO A 2 -16.76 14.93 -1.18
N GLU A 3 -16.83 16.23 -0.87
CA GLU A 3 -16.67 16.72 0.50
C GLU A 3 -17.83 16.34 1.44
N ASP A 4 -19.07 16.32 0.92
CA ASP A 4 -20.23 15.86 1.70
C ASP A 4 -20.12 14.38 2.07
N VAL A 5 -19.57 13.55 1.16
CA VAL A 5 -19.39 12.11 1.38
C VAL A 5 -18.37 11.86 2.49
N ILE A 6 -17.26 12.59 2.49
CA ILE A 6 -16.22 12.48 3.53
C ILE A 6 -16.79 12.89 4.90
N LYS A 7 -17.70 13.87 4.92
CA LYS A 7 -18.35 14.38 6.13
C LYS A 7 -19.66 13.66 6.48
N ASP A 8 -20.01 12.58 5.81
CA ASP A 8 -21.26 11.87 6.07
C ASP A 8 -21.22 11.13 7.43
N ARG A 9 -22.34 11.17 8.15
CA ARG A 9 -22.43 10.56 9.49
C ARG A 9 -22.31 9.04 9.46
N HIS A 10 -22.83 8.38 8.43
CA HIS A 10 -22.74 6.93 8.28
C HIS A 10 -21.30 6.48 8.06
N PHE A 11 -20.56 7.17 7.18
CA PHE A 11 -19.16 6.84 6.92
C PHE A 11 -18.26 7.10 8.13
N ARG A 12 -18.50 8.19 8.89
CA ARG A 12 -17.80 8.42 10.17
C ARG A 12 -18.09 7.34 11.21
N ALA A 13 -19.37 6.96 11.39
CA ALA A 13 -19.77 5.95 12.37
C ALA A 13 -19.17 4.56 12.09
N ARG A 14 -18.69 4.33 10.87
CA ARG A 14 -18.08 3.07 10.43
C ARG A 14 -16.57 3.16 10.27
N GLU A 15 -15.96 4.30 10.59
CA GLU A 15 -14.52 4.55 10.41
C GLU A 15 -14.06 4.24 8.98
N PHE A 16 -14.91 4.59 7.99
CA PHE A 16 -14.72 4.16 6.62
C PHE A 16 -13.51 4.84 5.96
N PHE A 17 -13.35 6.15 6.14
CA PHE A 17 -12.17 6.86 5.66
C PHE A 17 -11.06 6.78 6.69
N VAL A 18 -9.87 6.37 6.26
CA VAL A 18 -8.71 6.17 7.12
C VAL A 18 -7.55 7.03 6.65
N GLU A 19 -6.72 7.46 7.60
CA GLU A 19 -5.49 8.18 7.31
C GLU A 19 -4.34 7.19 7.09
N VAL A 20 -3.59 7.38 6.00
CA VAL A 20 -2.42 6.56 5.67
C VAL A 20 -1.26 7.47 5.35
N CYS A 21 -0.17 7.31 6.08
CA CYS A 21 1.03 8.11 5.93
C CYS A 21 2.05 7.39 5.05
N HIS A 22 2.44 8.05 3.96
CA HIS A 22 3.51 7.61 3.06
C HIS A 22 4.75 8.47 3.27
N PRO A 23 5.96 7.90 3.35
CA PRO A 23 7.20 8.66 3.59
C PRO A 23 7.42 9.82 2.61
N ASP A 24 7.02 9.68 1.35
CA ASP A 24 7.22 10.71 0.32
C ASP A 24 6.00 11.62 0.08
N ALA A 25 4.80 11.17 0.46
CA ALA A 25 3.55 11.86 0.11
C ALA A 25 2.81 12.45 1.32
N GLY A 26 3.35 12.24 2.52
CA GLY A 26 2.69 12.63 3.77
C GLY A 26 1.47 11.77 4.08
N CYS A 27 0.61 12.26 4.96
CA CYS A 27 -0.62 11.57 5.36
C CYS A 27 -1.78 11.97 4.45
N VAL A 28 -2.46 10.96 3.92
CA VAL A 28 -3.62 11.15 3.04
C VAL A 28 -4.82 10.39 3.59
N THR A 29 -5.99 11.00 3.50
CA THR A 29 -7.27 10.34 3.81
C THR A 29 -7.73 9.58 2.58
N GLN A 30 -7.97 8.27 2.74
CA GLN A 30 -8.45 7.41 1.66
C GLN A 30 -9.53 6.44 2.15
N PRO A 31 -10.37 5.89 1.24
CA PRO A 31 -11.31 4.83 1.59
C PRO A 31 -10.59 3.63 2.23
N GLY A 32 -11.09 3.21 3.38
CA GLY A 32 -10.70 2.00 4.09
C GLY A 32 -11.58 0.82 3.70
N SER A 33 -11.91 -0.06 4.65
CA SER A 33 -12.60 -1.32 4.34
C SER A 33 -14.04 -1.08 3.88
N PRO A 34 -14.43 -1.50 2.66
CA PRO A 34 -15.82 -1.40 2.22
C PRO A 34 -16.76 -2.31 3.01
N PHE A 35 -16.25 -3.44 3.51
CA PHE A 35 -17.02 -4.44 4.24
C PHE A 35 -16.45 -4.66 5.64
N ARG A 36 -17.31 -4.91 6.62
CA ARG A 36 -16.91 -5.31 7.98
C ARG A 36 -17.09 -6.81 8.10
N MET A 37 -15.98 -7.53 8.00
CA MET A 37 -15.93 -8.99 8.13
C MET A 37 -15.47 -9.33 9.54
N THR A 38 -16.22 -10.16 10.26
CA THR A 38 -15.95 -10.50 11.66
C THR A 38 -14.86 -11.55 11.80
N GLU A 39 -14.78 -12.51 10.88
CA GLU A 39 -13.77 -13.59 10.92
C GLU A 39 -12.47 -13.20 10.22
N THR A 40 -12.55 -12.39 9.16
CA THR A 40 -11.41 -11.98 8.33
C THR A 40 -11.38 -10.46 8.12
N PRO A 41 -11.17 -9.66 9.18
CA PRO A 41 -11.21 -8.21 9.10
C PRO A 41 -10.10 -7.66 8.19
N TRP A 42 -10.51 -7.11 7.04
CA TRP A 42 -9.59 -6.42 6.14
C TRP A 42 -9.28 -5.00 6.64
N HIS A 43 -8.02 -4.60 6.54
CA HIS A 43 -7.56 -3.24 6.83
C HIS A 43 -6.32 -2.92 6.00
N ILE A 44 -6.03 -1.63 5.82
CA ILE A 44 -4.80 -1.17 5.17
C ILE A 44 -3.64 -1.46 6.13
N ARG A 45 -2.68 -2.28 5.69
CA ARG A 45 -1.54 -2.73 6.51
C ARG A 45 -0.28 -1.89 6.33
N ARG A 46 -0.12 -1.30 5.14
CA ARG A 46 1.04 -0.49 4.76
C ARG A 46 0.61 0.51 3.68
N CYS A 47 1.34 1.62 3.58
CA CYS A 47 1.16 2.56 2.48
C CYS A 47 1.52 1.91 1.13
N ALA A 48 1.20 2.61 0.04
CA ALA A 48 1.69 2.21 -1.28
C ALA A 48 3.23 2.09 -1.25
N PRO A 49 3.83 1.09 -1.91
CA PRO A 49 5.27 0.98 -1.96
C PRO A 49 5.88 1.97 -2.95
N ARG A 50 7.14 2.34 -2.71
CA ARG A 50 7.97 2.99 -3.74
C ARG A 50 8.21 2.05 -4.91
N LEU A 51 8.51 2.62 -6.08
CA LEU A 51 8.94 1.85 -7.24
C LEU A 51 10.17 1.01 -6.86
N GLY A 52 10.09 -0.30 -7.11
CA GLY A 52 11.16 -1.25 -6.81
C GLY A 52 11.39 -1.57 -5.33
N GLN A 53 10.56 -1.08 -4.40
CA GLN A 53 10.76 -1.24 -2.94
C GLN A 53 10.95 -2.70 -2.49
N HIS A 54 10.31 -3.65 -3.18
CA HIS A 54 10.36 -5.07 -2.83
C HIS A 54 11.20 -5.90 -3.82
N ASN A 55 11.98 -5.29 -4.72
CA ASN A 55 12.75 -6.04 -5.71
C ASN A 55 13.72 -7.04 -5.06
N GLU A 56 14.46 -6.63 -4.03
CA GLU A 56 15.40 -7.51 -3.33
C GLU A 56 14.68 -8.63 -2.55
N GLU A 57 13.57 -8.30 -1.89
CA GLU A 57 12.73 -9.28 -1.15
C GLU A 57 12.20 -10.37 -2.10
N ILE A 58 11.66 -9.97 -3.26
CA ILE A 58 11.03 -10.90 -4.19
C ILE A 58 12.09 -11.63 -5.04
N TYR A 59 12.93 -10.90 -5.77
CA TYR A 59 13.87 -11.53 -6.69
C TYR A 59 14.99 -12.28 -5.96
N GLY A 60 15.58 -11.67 -4.93
CA GLY A 60 16.64 -12.30 -4.14
C GLY A 60 16.08 -13.29 -3.13
N GLY A 61 15.11 -12.84 -2.32
CA GLY A 61 14.58 -13.63 -1.20
C GLY A 61 13.68 -14.80 -1.63
N MET A 62 12.72 -14.55 -2.51
CA MET A 62 11.74 -15.57 -2.90
C MET A 62 12.14 -16.35 -4.15
N LEU A 63 12.75 -15.70 -5.13
CA LEU A 63 13.12 -16.32 -6.41
C LEU A 63 14.58 -16.77 -6.48
N GLY A 64 15.40 -16.40 -5.49
CA GLY A 64 16.76 -16.92 -5.32
C GLY A 64 17.81 -16.31 -6.28
N LEU A 65 17.55 -15.14 -6.86
CA LEU A 65 18.55 -14.44 -7.67
C LEU A 65 19.70 -13.96 -6.79
N SER A 66 20.91 -14.13 -7.30
CA SER A 66 22.12 -13.58 -6.71
C SER A 66 22.14 -12.04 -6.79
N LYS A 67 23.02 -11.42 -6.00
CA LYS A 67 23.20 -9.97 -6.04
C LYS A 67 23.75 -9.52 -7.40
N GLU A 68 24.58 -10.35 -8.00
CA GLU A 68 25.17 -10.14 -9.32
C GLU A 68 24.09 -10.12 -10.41
N GLU A 69 23.17 -11.08 -10.39
CA GLU A 69 22.02 -11.10 -11.32
C GLU A 69 21.11 -9.88 -11.12
N LEU A 70 20.85 -9.48 -9.87
CA LEU A 70 20.06 -8.28 -9.58
C LEU A 70 20.72 -6.99 -10.10
N MET A 71 22.06 -6.89 -10.01
CA MET A 71 22.78 -5.75 -10.59
C MET A 71 22.63 -5.70 -12.10
N VAL A 72 22.75 -6.84 -12.78
CA VAL A 72 22.57 -6.92 -14.24
C VAL A 72 21.17 -6.45 -14.65
N LEU A 73 20.12 -6.89 -13.94
CA LEU A 73 18.75 -6.45 -14.21
C LEU A 73 18.57 -4.93 -14.03
N ARG A 74 19.23 -4.36 -13.02
CA ARG A 74 19.21 -2.92 -12.76
C ARG A 74 19.94 -2.13 -13.85
N GLU A 75 21.10 -2.59 -14.27
CA GLU A 75 21.88 -1.96 -15.36
C GLU A 75 21.14 -1.99 -16.70
N GLN A 76 20.36 -3.04 -16.94
CA GLN A 76 19.52 -3.18 -18.13
C GLN A 76 18.21 -2.36 -18.05
N GLY A 77 17.91 -1.73 -16.91
CA GLY A 77 16.67 -0.97 -16.72
C GLY A 77 15.42 -1.85 -16.60
N VAL A 78 15.58 -3.14 -16.31
CA VAL A 78 14.46 -4.06 -16.06
C VAL A 78 13.84 -3.80 -14.69
N ILE A 79 14.66 -3.42 -13.70
CA ILE A 79 14.25 -3.16 -12.31
C ILE A 79 14.84 -1.88 -11.72
#